data_AF-A0A1Q9S0G5-F1
#
_entry.id   AF-A0A1Q9S0G5-F1
#
_cell.length_a   1.000
_cell.length_b   1.000
_cell.length_c   1.000
_cell.angle_alpha   90.00
_cell.angle_beta   90.00
_cell.angle_gamma   90.00
#
_symmetry.space_group_name_H-M   'P 1'
#
loop_
_entity.id
_entity.type
_entity.pdbx_description
1 polymer ?
#
loop_
_entity_poly.entity_id
_entity_poly.type
_entity_poly.pdbx_seq_one_letter_code
_entity_poly.pdbx_strand_id
1 'polypeptide(L)'
;MAGVGSWFGRGLLVIAVFAMVLVGVSAGAVPLQRRAAAAPAPEPVVLRVMPLGASSTVGAGSPETAGYRGPLQALLARDGVTVDMVGSQHGGPASVPDRDYQGYGGMTLEDLLPRVAGWVRGADPDVVLLHAGTNDLLKGASAQATARRLDAVLDEIAKVTDAHVIVAGVWAPLRGDPNDRAEFDRLGAEVVAGFRERGHSMRYADASELLEPDELADGLHPNAAGYRVIAAMWERQILAVTGRRATP
;
A
#
# COMPACT_ATOMS: atom_id res chain seq x y z
N MET A 1 -56.62 -96.24 23.22
CA MET A 1 -57.12 -94.86 23.02
C MET A 1 -56.08 -94.10 22.21
N ALA A 2 -56.50 -93.58 21.04
CA ALA A 2 -55.88 -92.55 20.18
C ALA A 2 -54.35 -92.57 19.93
N GLY A 3 -53.79 -92.51 18.72
CA GLY A 3 -54.26 -92.31 17.35
C GLY A 3 -52.99 -92.17 16.48
N VAL A 4 -52.80 -93.05 15.50
CA VAL A 4 -52.71 -92.78 14.04
C VAL A 4 -51.78 -91.63 13.62
N GLY A 5 -50.81 -91.96 12.75
CA GLY A 5 -50.06 -90.99 11.96
C GLY A 5 -48.84 -91.56 11.25
N SER A 6 -49.05 -92.43 10.26
CA SER A 6 -48.02 -92.87 9.32
C SER A 6 -47.67 -91.75 8.32
N TRP A 7 -46.43 -91.71 7.80
CA TRP A 7 -46.17 -91.84 6.36
C TRP A 7 -44.67 -91.82 6.00
N PHE A 8 -44.38 -92.57 4.94
CA PHE A 8 -43.10 -92.92 4.36
C PHE A 8 -42.43 -91.76 3.58
N GLY A 9 -41.11 -91.82 3.40
CA GLY A 9 -40.45 -91.02 2.37
C GLY A 9 -38.93 -91.25 2.25
N ARG A 10 -38.53 -91.97 1.22
CA ARG A 10 -37.15 -92.26 0.78
C ARG A 10 -36.50 -91.03 0.12
N GLY A 11 -35.16 -90.96 0.10
CA GLY A 11 -34.39 -90.15 -0.86
C GLY A 11 -32.97 -89.87 -0.38
N LEU A 12 -31.97 -90.63 -0.83
CA LEU A 12 -31.09 -90.38 -1.99
C LEU A 12 -30.11 -89.18 -1.85
N LEU A 13 -28.84 -89.60 -1.87
CA LEU A 13 -27.58 -88.92 -2.13
C LEU A 13 -27.64 -87.68 -3.07
N VAL A 14 -26.96 -86.59 -2.69
CA VAL A 14 -26.41 -85.62 -3.65
C VAL A 14 -24.99 -85.24 -3.23
N ILE A 15 -24.03 -85.64 -4.07
CA ILE A 15 -22.62 -85.25 -4.06
C ILE A 15 -22.54 -83.82 -4.58
N ALA A 16 -22.02 -82.88 -3.77
CA ALA A 16 -21.72 -81.53 -4.22
C ALA A 16 -20.31 -81.48 -4.82
N VAL A 17 -20.23 -81.21 -6.12
CA VAL A 17 -19.00 -80.94 -6.86
C VAL A 17 -18.56 -79.50 -6.59
N PHE A 18 -17.37 -79.29 -6.01
CA PHE A 18 -16.74 -77.97 -5.93
C PHE A 18 -16.00 -77.68 -7.24
N ALA A 19 -16.54 -76.77 -8.05
CA ALA A 19 -15.82 -76.16 -9.17
C ALA A 19 -15.00 -74.97 -8.65
N MET A 20 -13.68 -75.07 -8.73
CA MET A 20 -12.74 -74.01 -8.37
C MET A 20 -12.59 -73.04 -9.55
N VAL A 21 -13.08 -71.82 -9.41
CA VAL A 21 -12.86 -70.72 -10.36
C VAL A 21 -11.56 -70.01 -10.00
N LEU A 22 -10.52 -70.20 -10.81
CA LEU A 22 -9.29 -69.41 -10.75
C LEU A 22 -9.51 -68.07 -11.45
N VAL A 23 -9.72 -67.01 -10.68
CA VAL A 23 -9.67 -65.63 -11.18
C VAL A 23 -8.21 -65.23 -11.31
N GLY A 24 -7.74 -65.09 -12.56
CA GLY A 24 -6.43 -64.53 -12.85
C GLY A 24 -6.39 -63.05 -12.50
N VAL A 25 -5.57 -62.68 -11.52
CA VAL A 25 -5.29 -61.28 -11.19
C VAL A 25 -4.22 -60.78 -12.16
N SER A 26 -4.62 -60.01 -13.16
CA SER A 26 -3.70 -59.26 -14.02
C SER A 26 -3.01 -58.19 -13.19
N ALA A 27 -1.69 -58.28 -13.01
CA ALA A 27 -0.90 -57.22 -12.40
C ALA A 27 -0.87 -55.99 -13.33
N GLY A 28 -1.82 -55.07 -13.14
CA GLY A 28 -1.80 -53.76 -13.79
C GLY A 28 -0.66 -52.91 -13.24
N ALA A 29 0.27 -52.50 -14.10
CA ALA A 29 1.27 -51.51 -13.75
C ALA A 29 0.57 -50.19 -13.42
N VAL A 30 0.71 -49.73 -12.18
CA VAL A 30 0.24 -48.41 -11.75
C VAL A 30 1.19 -47.37 -12.35
N PRO A 31 0.73 -46.46 -13.24
CA PRO A 31 1.61 -45.41 -13.73
C PRO A 31 1.95 -44.47 -12.58
N LEU A 32 3.24 -44.37 -12.25
CA LEU A 32 3.76 -43.32 -11.37
C LEU A 32 3.61 -41.98 -12.09
N GLN A 33 2.48 -41.32 -11.86
CA GLN A 33 2.26 -39.95 -12.32
C GLN A 33 3.21 -39.05 -11.54
N ARG A 34 4.34 -38.69 -12.16
CA ARG A 34 5.31 -37.74 -11.63
C ARG A 34 4.57 -36.42 -11.45
N ARG A 35 4.14 -36.11 -10.22
CA ARG A 35 3.64 -34.78 -9.88
C ARG A 35 4.73 -33.79 -10.27
N ALA A 36 4.45 -32.97 -11.27
CA ALA A 36 5.26 -31.79 -11.52
C ALA A 36 5.30 -31.01 -10.19
N ALA A 37 6.49 -30.72 -9.70
CA ALA A 37 6.64 -29.81 -8.58
C ALA A 37 5.94 -28.51 -9.00
N ALA A 38 4.95 -28.07 -8.22
CA ALA A 38 4.36 -26.76 -8.43
C ALA A 38 5.50 -25.74 -8.43
N ALA A 39 5.53 -24.86 -9.42
CA ALA A 39 6.46 -23.75 -9.41
C ALA A 39 6.32 -23.01 -8.06
N PRO A 40 7.43 -22.58 -7.43
CA PRO A 40 7.33 -21.79 -6.21
C PRO A 40 6.40 -20.60 -6.48
N ALA A 41 5.48 -20.35 -5.55
CA ALA A 41 4.64 -19.16 -5.64
C ALA A 41 5.57 -17.93 -5.76
N PRO A 42 5.23 -16.93 -6.60
CA PRO A 42 6.00 -15.71 -6.65
C PRO A 42 6.14 -15.15 -5.24
N GLU A 43 7.36 -14.78 -4.86
CA GLU A 43 7.62 -14.12 -3.58
C GLU A 43 6.71 -12.89 -3.47
N PRO A 44 6.12 -12.62 -2.30
CA PRO A 44 5.31 -11.42 -2.11
C PRO A 44 6.13 -10.19 -2.48
N VAL A 45 5.72 -9.47 -3.53
CA VAL A 45 6.36 -8.21 -3.89
C VAL A 45 6.06 -7.20 -2.79
N VAL A 46 7.10 -6.77 -2.08
CA VAL A 46 7.02 -5.74 -1.03
C VAL A 46 7.20 -4.38 -1.69
N LEU A 47 6.23 -3.49 -1.51
CA LEU A 47 6.26 -2.14 -2.07
C LEU A 47 7.03 -1.19 -1.14
N ARG A 48 8.14 -0.65 -1.61
CA ARG A 48 8.97 0.31 -0.86
C ARG A 48 8.38 1.70 -0.99
N VAL A 49 7.82 2.22 0.09
CA VAL A 49 7.13 3.52 0.12
C VAL A 49 7.94 4.49 0.95
N MET A 50 8.26 5.67 0.41
CA MET A 50 8.97 6.72 1.13
C MET A 50 8.02 7.86 1.50
N PRO A 51 7.57 7.95 2.77
CA PRO A 51 6.90 9.14 3.28
C PRO A 51 7.91 10.29 3.39
N LEU A 52 7.83 11.27 2.49
CA LEU A 52 8.76 12.40 2.41
C LEU A 52 8.04 13.73 2.70
N GLY A 53 8.52 14.50 3.67
CA GLY A 53 7.93 15.82 3.92
C GLY A 53 8.28 16.45 5.25
N ALA A 54 7.28 17.10 5.85
CA ALA A 54 7.47 17.91 7.06
C ALA A 54 6.81 17.31 8.32
N SER A 55 6.29 18.16 9.22
CA SER A 55 5.66 17.78 10.49
C SER A 55 4.48 16.82 10.32
N SER A 56 3.70 16.93 9.25
CA SER A 56 2.60 16.00 9.03
C SER A 56 3.05 14.61 8.58
N THR A 57 4.22 14.49 7.95
CA THR A 57 4.87 13.20 7.68
C THR A 57 5.44 12.60 8.97
N VAL A 58 5.97 13.43 9.87
CA VAL A 58 6.38 13.01 11.23
C VAL A 58 5.17 12.46 11.99
N GLY A 59 4.02 13.13 11.88
CA GLY A 59 2.76 12.78 12.57
C GLY A 59 2.32 13.77 13.64
N ALA A 60 2.73 15.04 13.53
CA ALA A 60 2.26 16.11 14.42
C ALA A 60 0.73 16.17 14.42
N GLY A 61 0.11 16.32 15.60
CA GLY A 61 -1.36 16.26 15.76
C GLY A 61 -1.93 14.83 15.93
N SER A 62 -1.17 13.79 15.61
CA SER A 62 -1.54 12.39 15.90
C SER A 62 -0.30 11.50 16.09
N PRO A 63 0.49 11.70 17.16
CA PRO A 63 1.67 10.88 17.43
C PRO A 63 1.30 9.41 17.62
N GLU A 64 0.12 9.12 18.20
CA GLU A 64 -0.39 7.75 18.44
C GLU A 64 -0.67 6.93 17.18
N THR A 65 -0.69 7.57 16.00
CA THR A 65 -0.86 6.89 14.71
C THR A 65 0.32 7.11 13.77
N ALA A 66 1.38 7.77 14.25
CA ALA A 66 2.48 8.23 13.40
C ALA A 66 1.98 9.07 12.21
N GLY A 67 0.97 9.92 12.44
CA GLY A 67 0.28 10.65 11.38
C GLY A 67 -0.55 9.73 10.49
N TYR A 68 -0.40 9.87 9.17
CA TYR A 68 -1.06 9.01 8.18
C TYR A 68 -0.36 7.66 8.02
N ARG A 69 0.89 7.51 8.48
CA ARG A 69 1.71 6.32 8.18
C ARG A 69 1.12 5.03 8.75
N GLY A 70 0.65 5.06 9.99
CA GLY A 70 -0.02 3.91 10.61
C GLY A 70 -1.31 3.50 9.90
N PRO A 71 -2.29 4.41 9.74
CA PRO A 71 -3.53 4.11 9.02
C PRO A 71 -3.28 3.68 7.57
N LEU A 72 -2.30 4.27 6.87
CA LEU A 72 -1.95 3.89 5.50
C LEU A 72 -1.46 2.44 5.41
N GLN A 73 -0.61 2.00 6.34
CA GLN A 73 -0.16 0.60 6.39
C GLN A 73 -1.34 -0.36 6.60
N ALA A 74 -2.26 -0.03 7.50
CA ALA A 74 -3.45 -0.86 7.76
C ALA A 74 -4.35 -0.97 6.52
N LEU A 75 -4.56 0.16 5.83
CA LEU A 75 -5.33 0.26 4.59
C LEU A 75 -4.70 -0.59 3.45
N LEU A 76 -3.40 -0.41 3.21
CA LEU A 76 -2.67 -1.17 2.19
C LEU A 76 -2.62 -2.68 2.51
N ALA A 77 -2.44 -3.05 3.79
CA ALA A 77 -2.46 -4.45 4.22
C ALA A 77 -3.84 -5.09 4.00
N ARG A 78 -4.93 -4.35 4.26
CA ARG A 78 -6.30 -4.81 3.94
C ARG A 78 -6.45 -5.12 2.45
N ASP A 79 -5.81 -4.34 1.60
CA ASP A 79 -5.82 -4.52 0.14
C ASP A 79 -4.74 -5.49 -0.39
N GLY A 80 -4.12 -6.27 0.51
CA GLY A 80 -3.11 -7.27 0.14
C GLY A 80 -1.81 -6.68 -0.40
N VAL A 81 -1.51 -5.41 -0.08
CA VAL A 81 -0.26 -4.74 -0.37
C VAL A 81 0.63 -4.83 0.87
N THR A 82 1.73 -5.56 0.77
CA THR A 82 2.79 -5.52 1.80
C THR A 82 3.68 -4.32 1.50
N VAL A 83 3.91 -3.48 2.50
CA VAL A 83 4.75 -2.29 2.37
C VAL A 83 5.98 -2.38 3.26
N ASP A 84 7.07 -1.81 2.76
CA ASP A 84 8.29 -1.46 3.49
C ASP A 84 8.39 0.07 3.43
N MET A 85 8.18 0.74 4.56
CA MET A 85 8.35 2.18 4.62
C MET A 85 9.84 2.47 4.67
N VAL A 86 10.32 3.41 3.85
CA VAL A 86 11.75 3.68 3.73
C VAL A 86 12.07 5.15 4.02
N GLY A 87 13.24 5.37 4.61
CA GLY A 87 13.78 6.68 4.93
C GLY A 87 14.76 6.61 6.10
N SER A 88 15.51 7.68 6.32
CA SER A 88 16.54 7.69 7.38
C SER A 88 15.99 7.96 8.79
N GLN A 89 14.74 8.41 8.91
CA GLN A 89 14.10 8.69 10.19
C GLN A 89 13.29 7.49 10.65
N HIS A 90 13.26 7.25 11.96
CA HIS A 90 12.49 6.18 12.60
C HIS A 90 11.70 6.74 13.78
N GLY A 91 10.37 6.58 13.81
CA GLY A 91 9.54 7.18 14.86
C GLY A 91 8.05 6.89 14.74
N GLY A 92 7.40 6.77 15.90
CA GLY A 92 6.00 6.36 16.05
C GLY A 92 5.84 5.36 17.19
N PRO A 93 4.60 5.08 17.63
CA PRO A 93 4.32 4.14 18.70
C PRO A 93 4.51 2.70 18.22
N ALA A 94 4.70 1.78 19.17
CA ALA A 94 4.92 0.36 18.87
C ALA A 94 3.73 -0.33 18.17
N SER A 95 2.55 0.30 18.16
CA SER A 95 1.37 -0.16 17.41
C SER A 95 1.50 0.05 15.90
N VAL A 96 2.41 0.90 15.44
CA VAL A 96 2.69 1.11 14.01
C VAL A 96 3.78 0.13 13.58
N PRO A 97 3.52 -0.82 12.66
CA PRO A 97 4.45 -1.89 12.32
C PRO A 97 5.78 -1.38 11.78
N ASP A 98 5.71 -0.55 10.73
CA ASP A 98 6.88 0.09 10.14
C ASP A 98 6.90 1.58 10.48
N ARG A 99 7.98 2.03 11.09
CA ARG A 99 8.09 3.38 11.65
C ARG A 99 9.08 4.25 10.89
N ASP A 100 9.59 3.76 9.76
CA ASP A 100 10.54 4.48 8.93
C ASP A 100 9.84 5.54 8.08
N TYR A 101 10.54 6.66 7.83
CA TYR A 101 10.07 7.80 7.05
C TYR A 101 11.21 8.77 6.73
N GLN A 102 10.93 9.80 5.94
CA GLN A 102 11.85 10.91 5.67
C GLN A 102 11.17 12.26 5.91
N GLY A 103 10.93 12.59 7.18
CA GLY A 103 10.21 13.81 7.56
C GLY A 103 10.87 14.61 8.68
N TYR A 104 10.86 15.94 8.56
CA TYR A 104 11.37 16.85 9.58
C TYR A 104 10.38 18.00 9.83
N GLY A 105 10.07 18.29 11.09
CA GLY A 105 9.19 19.40 11.44
C GLY A 105 9.68 20.73 10.86
N GLY A 106 8.77 21.53 10.27
CA GLY A 106 9.07 22.87 9.77
C GLY A 106 9.87 22.94 8.46
N MET A 107 10.15 21.80 7.82
CA MET A 107 10.97 21.73 6.62
C MET A 107 10.27 22.34 5.40
N THR A 108 10.99 23.20 4.67
CA THR A 108 10.55 23.82 3.40
C THR A 108 11.08 23.05 2.19
N LEU A 109 10.55 23.32 0.99
CA LEU A 109 11.13 22.83 -0.26
C LEU A 109 12.57 23.32 -0.46
N GLU A 110 12.89 24.54 0.00
CA GLU A 110 14.27 25.04 0.03
C GLU A 110 15.18 24.19 0.91
N ASP A 111 14.70 23.75 2.08
CA ASP A 111 15.43 22.84 2.96
C ASP A 111 15.56 21.42 2.35
N LEU A 112 14.55 20.94 1.61
CA LEU A 112 14.58 19.61 0.97
C LEU A 112 15.61 19.54 -0.16
N LEU A 113 15.68 20.59 -0.98
CA LEU A 113 16.41 20.59 -2.26
C LEU A 113 17.84 20.03 -2.18
N PRO A 114 18.73 20.49 -1.26
CA PRO A 114 20.10 19.98 -1.23
C PRO A 114 20.25 18.55 -0.69
N ARG A 115 19.16 17.93 -0.22
CA ARG A 115 19.18 16.65 0.51
C ARG A 115 18.42 15.53 -0.21
N VAL A 116 17.38 15.89 -0.95
CA VAL A 116 16.37 14.95 -1.47
C VAL A 116 16.96 13.87 -2.37
N ALA A 117 17.88 14.21 -3.28
CA ALA A 117 18.53 13.24 -4.15
C ALA A 117 19.33 12.18 -3.36
N GLY A 118 19.99 12.59 -2.27
CA GLY A 118 20.73 11.69 -1.40
C GLY A 118 19.81 10.73 -0.64
N TRP A 119 18.73 11.25 -0.07
CA TRP A 119 17.74 10.44 0.66
C TRP A 119 17.02 9.45 -0.25
N VAL A 120 16.53 9.90 -1.41
CA VAL A 120 15.81 9.03 -2.35
C VAL A 120 16.72 7.94 -2.89
N ARG A 121 17.94 8.28 -3.32
CA ARG A 121 18.90 7.28 -3.80
C ARG A 121 19.29 6.27 -2.72
N GLY A 122 19.51 6.73 -1.48
CA GLY A 122 19.90 5.86 -0.38
C GLY A 122 18.77 4.95 0.11
N ALA A 123 17.53 5.40 0.00
CA ALA A 123 16.34 4.66 0.41
C ALA A 123 15.74 3.80 -0.72
N ASP A 124 16.15 3.98 -1.98
CA ASP A 124 15.72 3.21 -3.16
C ASP A 124 14.21 2.85 -3.17
N PRO A 125 13.29 3.84 -3.14
CA PRO A 125 11.86 3.58 -3.05
C PRO A 125 11.23 3.20 -4.39
N ASP A 126 10.14 2.46 -4.36
CA ASP A 126 9.25 2.26 -5.51
C ASP A 126 8.26 3.43 -5.65
N VAL A 127 7.84 4.02 -4.52
CA VAL A 127 6.89 5.13 -4.45
C VAL A 127 7.40 6.19 -3.47
N VAL A 128 7.42 7.46 -3.90
CA VAL A 128 7.68 8.61 -3.03
C VAL A 128 6.37 9.35 -2.78
N LEU A 129 6.00 9.51 -1.51
CA LEU A 129 4.87 10.35 -1.09
C LEU A 129 5.41 11.70 -0.62
N LEU A 130 5.41 12.70 -1.51
CA LEU A 130 5.92 14.03 -1.20
C LEU A 130 4.78 14.94 -0.73
N HIS A 131 4.89 15.45 0.50
CA HIS A 131 4.06 16.56 0.99
C HIS A 131 4.94 17.66 1.57
N ALA A 132 5.11 18.74 0.82
CA ALA A 132 5.93 19.89 1.14
C ALA A 132 5.38 21.17 0.48
N GLY A 133 5.83 22.34 0.93
CA GLY A 133 5.35 23.66 0.46
C GLY A 133 4.52 24.42 1.50
N THR A 134 3.85 23.73 2.43
CA THR A 134 3.14 24.37 3.56
C THR A 134 4.03 25.35 4.33
N ASN A 135 5.26 24.92 4.67
CA ASN A 135 6.19 25.75 5.44
C ASN A 135 6.79 26.89 4.63
N ASP A 136 6.94 26.74 3.30
CA ASP A 136 7.39 27.83 2.44
C ASP A 136 6.39 28.98 2.48
N LEU A 137 5.11 28.66 2.28
CA LEU A 137 4.01 29.63 2.33
C LEU A 137 3.87 30.25 3.73
N LEU A 138 3.92 29.45 4.80
CA LEU A 138 3.88 29.96 6.18
C LEU A 138 5.07 30.88 6.53
N LYS A 139 6.23 30.68 5.90
CA LYS A 139 7.41 31.53 6.06
C LYS A 139 7.42 32.72 5.08
N GLY A 140 6.35 32.92 4.30
CA GLY A 140 6.15 34.10 3.45
C GLY A 140 6.70 34.00 2.04
N ALA A 141 7.05 32.80 1.55
CA ALA A 141 7.34 32.62 0.14
C ALA A 141 6.04 32.70 -0.68
N SER A 142 6.10 33.31 -1.88
CA SER A 142 4.94 33.33 -2.77
C SER A 142 4.64 31.95 -3.36
N ALA A 143 3.43 31.76 -3.88
CA ALA A 143 3.05 30.57 -4.64
C ALA A 143 4.06 30.24 -5.76
N GLN A 144 4.48 31.23 -6.55
CA GLN A 144 5.42 31.04 -7.66
C GLN A 144 6.82 30.66 -7.18
N ALA A 145 7.29 31.23 -6.07
CA ALA A 145 8.59 30.84 -5.49
C ALA A 145 8.54 29.40 -4.98
N THR A 146 7.45 29.02 -4.31
CA THR A 146 7.22 27.67 -3.80
C THR A 146 7.12 26.65 -4.94
N ALA A 147 6.40 26.97 -6.01
CA ALA A 147 6.30 26.12 -7.20
C ALA A 147 7.65 25.93 -7.91
N ARG A 148 8.47 26.98 -8.04
CA ARG A 148 9.84 26.85 -8.58
C ARG A 148 10.74 25.94 -7.72
N ARG A 149 10.59 25.99 -6.39
CA ARG A 149 11.32 25.09 -5.49
C ARG A 149 10.82 23.66 -5.61
N LEU A 150 9.50 23.45 -5.79
CA LEU A 150 8.94 22.13 -6.05
C LEU A 150 9.50 21.55 -7.35
N ASP A 151 9.53 22.33 -8.44
CA ASP A 151 10.12 21.92 -9.71
C ASP A 151 11.58 21.47 -9.55
N ALA A 152 12.41 22.26 -8.85
CA ALA A 152 13.79 21.90 -8.57
C ALA A 152 13.94 20.63 -7.70
N VAL A 153 13.07 20.45 -6.70
CA VAL A 153 13.07 19.23 -5.87
C VAL A 153 12.71 18.00 -6.69
N LEU A 154 11.69 18.09 -7.55
CA LEU A 154 11.29 16.99 -8.43
C LEU A 154 12.34 16.67 -9.48
N ASP A 155 13.05 17.69 -9.99
CA ASP A 155 14.19 17.50 -10.90
C ASP A 155 15.32 16.70 -10.24
N GLU A 156 15.65 17.00 -8.99
CA GLU A 156 16.65 16.24 -8.23
C GLU A 156 16.20 14.80 -7.93
N ILE A 157 14.91 14.56 -7.71
CA ILE A 157 14.37 13.19 -7.57
C ILE A 157 14.47 12.44 -8.90
N ALA A 158 14.04 13.06 -10.00
CA ALA A 158 14.02 12.47 -11.34
C ALA A 158 15.42 12.06 -11.86
N LYS A 159 16.49 12.70 -11.36
CA LYS A 159 17.88 12.35 -11.70
C LYS A 159 18.36 11.04 -11.07
N VAL A 160 17.68 10.54 -10.03
CA VAL A 160 18.23 9.49 -9.17
C VAL A 160 17.36 8.25 -9.04
N THR A 161 16.12 8.28 -9.55
CA THR A 161 15.20 7.16 -9.48
C THR A 161 14.13 7.24 -10.59
N ASP A 162 13.57 6.08 -10.94
CA ASP A 162 12.37 5.94 -11.77
C ASP A 162 11.10 5.69 -10.93
N ALA A 163 11.19 5.85 -9.60
CA ALA A 163 10.07 5.68 -8.66
C ALA A 163 8.83 6.49 -9.05
N HIS A 164 7.66 5.98 -8.67
CA HIS A 164 6.43 6.75 -8.77
C HIS A 164 6.41 7.87 -7.73
N VAL A 165 6.47 9.14 -8.16
CA VAL A 165 6.40 10.29 -7.25
C VAL A 165 4.97 10.82 -7.20
N ILE A 166 4.37 10.78 -6.01
CA ILE A 166 3.04 11.31 -5.75
C ILE A 166 3.20 12.55 -4.88
N VAL A 167 2.87 13.71 -5.43
CA VAL A 167 2.95 15.00 -4.75
C VAL A 167 1.57 15.37 -4.25
N ALA A 168 1.39 15.59 -2.95
CA ALA A 168 0.15 16.14 -2.42
C ALA A 168 0.24 17.67 -2.32
N GLY A 169 -0.86 18.33 -2.67
CA GLY A 169 -1.06 19.74 -2.38
C GLY A 169 -1.20 20.04 -0.89
N VAL A 170 -1.35 21.32 -0.55
CA VAL A 170 -1.42 21.74 0.85
C VAL A 170 -2.83 21.48 1.40
N TRP A 171 -2.97 20.50 2.29
CA TRP A 171 -4.26 20.23 2.96
C TRP A 171 -4.63 21.23 4.05
N ALA A 172 -3.65 21.86 4.67
CA ALA A 172 -3.91 22.74 5.80
C ALA A 172 -4.50 24.08 5.35
N PRO A 173 -5.56 24.59 5.99
CA PRO A 173 -5.99 25.96 5.80
C PRO A 173 -4.89 26.89 6.35
N LEU A 174 -4.27 27.68 5.47
CA LEU A 174 -3.23 28.61 5.88
C LEU A 174 -3.86 29.91 6.39
N ARG A 175 -3.31 30.46 7.48
CA ARG A 175 -3.71 31.78 8.01
C ARG A 175 -3.18 32.97 7.18
N GLY A 176 -2.35 32.69 6.15
CA GLY A 176 -1.79 33.67 5.21
C GLY A 176 -2.76 34.04 4.09
N ASP A 177 -2.24 34.55 2.97
CA ASP A 177 -3.07 34.86 1.81
C ASP A 177 -3.72 33.57 1.28
N PRO A 178 -5.07 33.44 1.31
CA PRO A 178 -5.74 32.25 0.79
C PRO A 178 -5.47 32.05 -0.71
N ASN A 179 -5.13 33.11 -1.44
CA ASN A 179 -4.77 33.02 -2.86
C ASN A 179 -3.43 32.32 -3.06
N ASP A 180 -2.46 32.46 -2.15
CA ASP A 180 -1.15 31.83 -2.29
C ASP A 180 -1.25 30.31 -2.21
N ARG A 181 -2.12 29.78 -1.35
CA ARG A 181 -2.37 28.33 -1.27
C ARG A 181 -3.00 27.82 -2.56
N ALA A 182 -4.10 28.43 -2.99
CA ALA A 182 -4.82 28.00 -4.19
C ALA A 182 -3.96 28.12 -5.45
N GLU A 183 -3.19 29.20 -5.56
CA GLU A 183 -2.26 29.42 -6.67
C GLU A 183 -1.09 28.43 -6.62
N PHE A 184 -0.57 28.11 -5.44
CA PHE A 184 0.45 27.06 -5.31
C PHE A 184 -0.11 25.70 -5.71
N ASP A 185 -1.33 25.36 -5.32
CA ASP A 185 -1.95 24.10 -5.72
C ASP A 185 -2.09 23.98 -7.25
N ARG A 186 -2.53 25.07 -7.91
CA ARG A 186 -2.59 25.15 -9.38
C ARG A 186 -1.21 24.99 -10.02
N LEU A 187 -0.22 25.76 -9.57
CA LEU A 187 1.14 25.75 -10.12
C LEU A 187 1.85 24.42 -9.84
N GLY A 188 1.63 23.81 -8.68
CA GLY A 188 2.19 22.51 -8.30
C GLY A 188 1.67 21.40 -9.22
N ALA A 189 0.38 21.42 -9.54
CA ALA A 189 -0.20 20.51 -10.52
C ALA A 189 0.42 20.69 -11.93
N GLU A 190 0.67 21.93 -12.36
CA GLU A 190 1.33 22.25 -13.63
C GLU A 190 2.79 21.75 -13.68
N VAL A 191 3.55 21.97 -12.60
CA VAL A 191 4.92 21.47 -12.47
C VAL A 191 4.95 19.94 -12.64
N VAL A 192 4.10 19.22 -11.89
CA VAL A 192 4.05 17.77 -11.96
C VAL A 192 3.57 17.27 -13.33
N ALA A 193 2.61 17.95 -13.96
CA ALA A 193 2.19 17.64 -15.32
C ALA A 193 3.35 17.77 -16.32
N GLY A 194 4.20 18.80 -16.19
CA GLY A 194 5.39 18.98 -17.02
C GLY A 194 6.40 17.83 -16.88
N PHE A 195 6.62 17.30 -15.68
CA PHE A 195 7.46 16.10 -15.50
C PHE A 195 6.86 14.87 -16.16
N ARG A 196 5.54 14.68 -16.05
CA ARG A 196 4.82 13.58 -16.69
C ARG A 196 4.89 13.65 -18.21
N GLU A 197 4.77 14.85 -18.80
CA GLU A 197 4.93 15.07 -20.24
C GLU A 197 6.34 14.75 -20.75
N ARG A 198 7.35 14.89 -19.89
CA ARG A 198 8.73 14.46 -20.16
C ARG A 198 8.98 12.97 -19.92
N GLY A 199 7.95 12.20 -19.56
CA GLY A 199 8.02 10.75 -19.38
C GLY A 199 8.34 10.29 -17.96
N HIS A 200 8.46 11.19 -16.98
CA HIS A 200 8.65 10.79 -15.59
C HIS A 200 7.34 10.29 -14.97
N SER A 201 7.46 9.32 -14.06
CA SER A 201 6.33 8.73 -13.38
C SER A 201 5.88 9.58 -12.20
N MET A 202 5.17 10.67 -12.47
CA MET A 202 4.74 11.62 -11.44
C MET A 202 3.25 11.97 -11.50
N ARG A 203 2.64 12.20 -10.34
CA ARG A 203 1.23 12.62 -10.22
C ARG A 203 1.04 13.63 -9.08
N TYR A 204 0.16 14.60 -9.33
CA TYR A 204 -0.32 15.52 -8.32
C TYR A 204 -1.64 15.00 -7.71
N ALA A 205 -1.72 15.00 -6.38
CA ALA A 205 -2.92 14.73 -5.61
C ALA A 205 -3.40 16.05 -5.00
N ASP A 206 -4.52 16.56 -5.52
CA ASP A 206 -5.17 17.73 -4.92
C ASP A 206 -5.69 17.36 -3.53
N ALA A 207 -5.31 18.17 -2.56
CA ALA A 207 -5.66 18.01 -1.16
C ALA A 207 -6.32 19.27 -0.58
N SER A 208 -6.64 20.26 -1.42
CA SER A 208 -7.13 21.58 -1.01
C SER A 208 -8.46 21.52 -0.23
N GLU A 209 -9.34 20.59 -0.61
CA GLU A 209 -10.64 20.33 0.02
C GLU A 209 -10.66 18.97 0.74
N LEU A 210 -9.49 18.40 1.04
CA LEU A 210 -9.42 17.05 1.60
C LEU A 210 -9.91 16.95 3.04
N LEU A 211 -9.70 18.00 3.83
CA LEU A 211 -9.93 17.97 5.27
C LEU A 211 -10.98 19.00 5.69
N GLU A 212 -11.84 18.57 6.61
CA GLU A 212 -12.78 19.44 7.31
C GLU A 212 -12.10 20.16 8.49
N PRO A 213 -12.62 21.31 8.95
CA PRO A 213 -12.01 22.05 10.06
C PRO A 213 -11.85 21.25 11.37
N ASP A 214 -12.76 20.33 11.67
CA ASP A 214 -12.71 19.47 12.87
C ASP A 214 -11.78 18.25 12.71
N GLU A 215 -11.18 18.08 11.53
CA GLU A 215 -10.14 17.09 11.25
C GLU A 215 -8.73 17.63 11.48
N LEU A 216 -8.62 18.87 11.97
CA LEU A 216 -7.36 19.54 12.34
C LEU A 216 -7.23 19.61 13.88
N ALA A 217 -6.03 19.38 14.39
CA ALA A 217 -5.73 19.43 15.82
C ALA A 217 -5.51 20.87 16.34
N ASP A 218 -4.87 21.71 15.52
CA ASP A 218 -4.45 23.08 15.88
C ASP A 218 -4.74 24.11 14.77
N GLY A 219 -5.54 23.71 13.78
CA GLY A 219 -5.81 24.48 12.56
C GLY A 219 -4.73 24.41 11.49
N LEU A 220 -3.65 23.64 11.70
CA LEU A 220 -2.58 23.39 10.73
C LEU A 220 -2.33 21.89 10.55
N HIS A 221 -2.12 21.18 11.64
CA HIS A 221 -1.82 19.75 11.64
C HIS A 221 -3.11 18.93 11.70
N PRO A 222 -3.24 17.86 10.89
CA PRO A 222 -4.35 16.93 11.00
C PRO A 222 -4.38 16.26 12.38
N ASN A 223 -5.58 15.98 12.88
CA ASN A 223 -5.77 15.08 14.02
C ASN A 223 -5.90 13.62 13.53
N ALA A 224 -6.18 12.70 14.45
CA ALA A 224 -6.29 11.27 14.10
C ALA A 224 -7.38 10.97 13.04
N ALA A 225 -8.46 11.74 12.98
CA ALA A 225 -9.49 11.61 11.95
C ALA A 225 -8.98 12.11 10.59
N GLY A 226 -8.42 13.32 10.54
CA GLY A 226 -7.85 13.86 9.30
C GLY A 226 -6.72 13.01 8.72
N TYR A 227 -5.87 12.42 9.57
CA TYR A 227 -4.85 11.50 9.08
C TYR A 227 -5.41 10.20 8.49
N ARG A 228 -6.59 9.74 8.90
CA ARG A 228 -7.26 8.61 8.23
C ARG A 228 -7.75 9.00 6.84
N VAL A 229 -8.24 10.23 6.67
CA VAL A 229 -8.65 10.77 5.36
C VAL A 229 -7.43 10.91 4.43
N ILE A 230 -6.32 11.47 4.94
CA ILE A 230 -5.05 11.55 4.20
C ILE A 230 -4.52 10.16 3.83
N ALA A 231 -4.58 9.19 4.75
CA ALA A 231 -4.16 7.83 4.48
C ALA A 231 -5.00 7.18 3.36
N ALA A 232 -6.32 7.37 3.36
CA ALA A 232 -7.20 6.88 2.30
C ALA A 232 -6.91 7.57 0.95
N MET A 233 -6.54 8.85 0.95
CA MET A 233 -6.07 9.52 -0.27
C MET A 233 -4.78 8.87 -0.79
N TRP A 234 -3.76 8.70 0.06
CA TRP A 234 -2.50 8.07 -0.34
C TRP A 234 -2.68 6.64 -0.83
N GLU A 235 -3.51 5.84 -0.16
CA GLU A 235 -3.90 4.50 -0.60
C GLU A 235 -4.46 4.53 -2.03
N ARG A 236 -5.46 5.38 -2.31
CA ARG A 236 -6.02 5.50 -3.67
C ARG A 236 -4.96 5.85 -4.71
N GLN A 237 -4.01 6.72 -4.38
CA GLN A 237 -2.94 7.10 -5.30
C GLN A 237 -1.95 5.95 -5.52
N ILE A 238 -1.55 5.24 -4.46
CA ILE A 238 -0.65 4.07 -4.53
C ILE A 238 -1.27 2.94 -5.34
N LEU A 239 -2.55 2.62 -5.10
CA LEU A 239 -3.25 1.56 -5.83
C LEU A 239 -3.38 1.91 -7.32
N ALA A 240 -3.64 3.18 -7.64
CA ALA A 240 -3.71 3.64 -9.02
C ALA A 240 -2.39 3.46 -9.78
N VAL A 241 -1.22 3.66 -9.14
CA VAL A 241 0.08 3.50 -9.81
C VAL A 241 0.54 2.03 -9.85
N THR A 242 0.12 1.21 -8.90
CA THR A 242 0.42 -0.23 -8.87
C THR A 242 -0.55 -1.10 -9.68
N GLY A 243 -1.54 -0.49 -10.35
CA GLY A 243 -2.54 -1.20 -11.15
C GLY A 243 -3.55 -2.01 -10.32
N ARG A 244 -3.66 -1.73 -9.02
CA ARG A 244 -4.56 -2.40 -8.08
C ARG A 244 -5.81 -1.56 -7.82
N ARG A 245 -6.91 -2.18 -7.37
CA ARG A 245 -8.13 -1.49 -6.94
C ARG A 245 -8.31 -1.67 -5.44
N ALA A 246 -8.81 -0.64 -4.76
CA ALA A 246 -9.14 -0.73 -3.34
C ALA A 246 -10.26 -1.74 -3.11
N THR A 247 -10.18 -2.49 -2.02
CA THR A 247 -11.26 -3.38 -1.58
C THR A 247 -12.34 -2.54 -0.90
N PRO A 248 -13.64 -2.73 -1.21
CA PRO A 248 -14.75 -2.03 -0.54
C PRO A 248 -14.77 -2.22 0.98
#